data_AF-A0A7L5BDB6-F1
#
_entry.id   AF-A0A7L5BDB6-F1
#
_cell.length_a   1.000
_cell.length_b   1.000
_cell.length_c   1.000
_cell.angle_alpha   90.00
_cell.angle_beta   90.00
_cell.angle_gamma   90.00
#
_symmetry.space_group_name_H-M   'P 1'
#
loop_
_entity.id
_entity.type
_entity.pdbx_description
1 polymer ?
#
loop_
_entity_poly.entity_id
_entity_poly.type
_entity_poly.pdbx_seq_one_letter_code
_entity_poly.pdbx_strand_id
1 'polypeptide(L)' 'MHARRQHGANGPQAISYPEIAAWSRMTGEMLLREEVAILIRMDDGYRNALAEEMEVQRKARAAG' A
#
# COMPACT_ATOMS: atom_id res chain seq x y z
N MET A 1 -5.62 -16.46 10.98
CA MET A 1 -6.69 -15.46 11.16
C MET A 1 -6.29 -14.23 10.34
N HIS A 2 -6.83 -14.05 9.13
CA HIS A 2 -6.53 -12.87 8.31
C HIS A 2 -7.20 -11.66 8.96
N ALA A 3 -6.41 -10.79 9.59
CA ALA A 3 -6.90 -9.52 10.08
C ALA A 3 -7.45 -8.74 8.87
N ARG A 4 -8.78 -8.62 8.79
CA ARG A 4 -9.42 -7.69 7.87
C ARG A 4 -8.86 -6.32 8.21
N ARG A 5 -8.13 -5.72 7.25
CA ARG A 5 -7.49 -4.41 7.34
C ARG A 5 -8.32 -3.45 8.20
N GLN A 6 -7.69 -2.84 9.21
CA GLN A 6 -8.36 -1.92 10.13
C GLN A 6 -9.05 -0.79 9.35
N HIS A 7 -10.38 -0.76 9.36
CA HIS A 7 -11.15 0.39 8.93
C HIS A 7 -10.92 1.52 9.94
N GLY A 8 -10.17 2.56 9.56
CA GLY A 8 -9.92 3.72 10.43
C GLY A 8 -8.70 4.57 10.10
N ALA A 9 -7.74 4.06 9.33
CA ALA A 9 -6.66 4.89 8.80
C ALA A 9 -7.14 5.60 7.53
N ASN A 10 -7.07 6.94 7.50
CA ASN A 10 -7.47 7.77 6.36
C ASN A 10 -6.50 7.60 5.17
N GLY A 11 -6.55 6.45 4.50
CA GLY A 11 -5.73 6.18 3.32
C GLY A 11 -5.55 4.68 3.04
N PRO A 12 -4.98 4.32 1.88
CA PRO A 12 -4.63 2.94 1.59
C PRO A 12 -3.67 2.40 2.65
N GLN A 13 -3.75 1.11 2.93
CA GLN A 13 -2.82 0.41 3.84
C GLN A 13 -1.67 -0.19 3.04
N ALA A 14 -0.52 -0.32 3.68
CA ALA A 14 0.68 -0.80 3.01
C ALA A 14 0.52 -2.29 2.70
N ILE A 15 1.05 -2.71 1.56
CA ILE A 15 1.10 -4.12 1.19
C ILE A 15 2.00 -4.82 2.20
N SER A 16 1.45 -5.81 2.89
CA SER A 16 2.17 -6.55 3.92
C SER A 16 2.85 -7.80 3.36
N TYR A 17 3.96 -8.22 3.97
CA TYR A 17 4.64 -9.47 3.62
C TYR A 17 3.70 -10.70 3.63
N PRO A 18 2.76 -10.85 4.60
CA PRO A 18 1.79 -11.94 4.55
C PRO A 18 0.87 -11.91 3.33
N GLU A 19 0.50 -10.73 2.82
CA GLU A 19 -0.31 -10.60 1.60
C GLU A 19 0.49 -11.00 0.36
N ILE A 20 1.76 -10.59 0.28
CA ILE A 20 2.68 -11.00 -0.79
C ILE A 20 2.87 -12.53 -0.77
N ALA A 21 3.09 -13.10 0.41
CA ALA A 21 3.22 -14.54 0.57
C ALA A 21 1.93 -15.30 0.25
N ALA A 22 0.76 -14.74 0.59
CA ALA A 22 -0.52 -15.31 0.24
C ALA A 22 -0.76 -15.30 -1.28
N TRP A 23 -0.41 -14.20 -1.96
CA TRP A 23 -0.49 -14.09 -3.41
C TRP A 23 0.39 -15.14 -4.10
N SER A 24 1.66 -15.25 -3.70
CA SER A 24 2.60 -16.24 -4.24
C SER A 24 2.08 -17.68 -4.08
N ARG A 25 1.51 -18.02 -2.92
CA ARG A 25 0.89 -19.35 -2.71
C ARG A 25 -0.36 -19.56 -3.56
N MET A 26 -1.16 -18.52 -3.77
CA MET A 26 -2.41 -18.61 -4.53
C MET A 26 -2.15 -18.78 -6.04
N THR A 27 -1.12 -18.12 -6.57
CA THR A 27 -0.77 -18.17 -7.99
C THR A 27 0.20 -19.28 -8.33
N GLY A 28 0.95 -19.79 -7.34
CA GLY A 28 2.06 -20.71 -7.55
C GLY A 28 3.33 -20.03 -8.06
N GLU A 29 3.31 -18.70 -8.21
CA GLU A 29 4.46 -17.92 -8.67
C GLU A 29 5.42 -17.66 -7.51
N MET A 30 6.66 -18.08 -7.66
CA MET A 30 7.72 -17.83 -6.69
C MET A 30 8.31 -16.44 -6.91
N LEU A 31 8.19 -15.58 -5.89
CA LEU A 31 8.80 -14.25 -5.91
C LEU A 31 10.20 -14.29 -5.30
N LEU A 32 11.16 -13.69 -6.01
CA LEU A 32 12.50 -13.44 -5.50
C LEU A 32 12.48 -12.33 -4.44
N ARG A 33 13.49 -12.34 -3.57
CA ARG A 33 13.63 -11.32 -2.51
C ARG A 33 13.71 -9.90 -3.10
N GLU A 34 14.38 -9.76 -4.22
CA GLU A 34 14.57 -8.50 -4.94
C GLU A 34 13.24 -7.98 -5.51
N GLU A 35 12.39 -8.87 -6.04
CA GLU A 35 11.05 -8.53 -6.53
C GLU A 35 10.14 -8.09 -5.39
N VAL A 36 10.20 -8.77 -4.24
CA VAL A 36 9.49 -8.35 -3.04
C VAL A 36 9.95 -6.95 -2.61
N ALA A 37 11.25 -6.67 -2.63
CA ALA A 37 11.77 -5.34 -2.29
C ALA A 37 11.28 -4.25 -3.27
N ILE A 38 11.18 -4.57 -4.57
CA ILE A 38 10.63 -3.66 -5.58
C ILE A 38 9.15 -3.38 -5.29
N LEU A 39 8.35 -4.41 -5.01
CA LEU A 39 6.93 -4.27 -4.68
C LEU A 39 6.71 -3.35 -3.47
N ILE A 40 7.49 -3.53 -2.41
CA ILE A 40 7.42 -2.67 -1.22
C ILE A 40 7.77 -1.22 -1.57
N ARG A 41 8.87 -1.00 -2.32
CA ARG A 41 9.27 0.35 -2.75
C ARG A 41 8.22 1.03 -3.62
N MET A 42 7.56 0.28 -4.50
CA MET A 42 6.48 0.79 -5.34
C MET A 42 5.26 1.18 -4.51
N ASP A 43 4.88 0.35 -3.53
CA ASP A 43 3.77 0.65 -2.61
C ASP A 43 4.05 1.91 -1.78
N ASP A 44 5.25 2.03 -1.23
CA ASP A 44 5.68 3.24 -0.50
C ASP A 44 5.62 4.48 -1.39
N GLY A 45 6.10 4.39 -2.63
CA GLY A 45 6.06 5.47 -3.60
C GLY A 45 4.63 5.91 -3.93
N TYR A 46 3.74 4.95 -4.18
CA TYR A 46 2.31 5.22 -4.43
C TYR A 46 1.65 5.92 -3.23
N ARG A 47 1.88 5.40 -2.02
CA ARG A 47 1.30 5.96 -0.80
C ARG A 47 1.77 7.39 -0.53
N ASN A 48 3.06 7.67 -0.75
CA ASN A 48 3.62 9.01 -0.60
C ASN A 48 3.00 9.99 -1.60
N ALA A 49 2.94 9.61 -2.88
CA ALA A 49 2.33 10.44 -3.92
C ALA A 49 0.84 10.74 -3.63
N LEU A 50 0.10 9.73 -3.15
CA LEU A 50 -1.30 9.92 -2.77
C LEU A 50 -1.46 10.83 -1.54
N ALA A 51 -0.60 10.69 -0.53
CA ALA A 51 -0.62 11.55 0.65
C ALA A 51 -0.35 13.02 0.28
N GLU A 52 0.58 13.27 -0.64
CA GLU A 52 0.85 14.60 -1.18
C GLU A 52 -0.38 15.18 -1.90
N GLU A 53 -1.03 14.39 -2.77
CA GLU A 53 -2.24 14.81 -3.47
C GLU A 53 -3.39 15.13 -2.50
N MET A 54 -3.61 14.27 -1.50
CA MET A 54 -4.64 14.48 -0.47
C MET A 54 -4.39 15.77 0.32
N GLU A 55 -3.14 16.08 0.64
CA GLU A 55 -2.79 17.32 1.34
C GLU A 55 -3.02 18.56 0.47
N VAL A 56 -2.73 18.50 -0.84
CA VAL A 56 -3.06 19.57 -1.79
C VAL A 56 -4.57 19.81 -1.83
N GLN A 57 -5.36 18.74 -1.97
CA GLN A 57 -6.82 18.83 -1.99
C GLN A 57 -7.38 19.38 -0.67
N ARG A 58 -6.82 18.96 0.48
CA ARG A 58 -7.21 19.45 1.80
C ARG A 58 -7.00 20.96 1.93
N LYS A 59 -5.83 21.48 1.49
CA LYS A 59 -5.53 22.92 1.50
C LYS A 59 -6.47 23.70 0.59
N ALA A 60 -6.75 23.20 -0.62
CA ALA A 60 -7.67 23.85 -1.54
C ALA A 60 -9.09 23.99 -0.96
N ARG A 61 -9.60 22.94 -0.29
CA ARG A 61 -10.90 22.96 0.39
C ARG A 61 -10.96 23.90 1.59
N ALA A 62 -9.83 24.20 2.23
CA ALA A 62 -9.78 25.11 3.37
C ALA A 62 -9.64 26.60 2.96
N ALA A 63 -9.30 26.87 1.70
CA ALA A 63 -9.06 28.21 1.17
C ALA A 63 -10.24 28.80 0.38
N GLY A 64 -11.27 28.00 0.09
CA GLY A 64 -12.54 28.42 -0.53
C GLY A 64 -13.68 28.38 0.47
#